data_AF-A0A7R9IY20-F1
#
_entry.id   AF-A0A7R9IY20-F1
#
_cell.length_a   1.000
_cell.length_b   1.000
_cell.length_c   1.000
_cell.angle_alpha   90.00
_cell.angle_beta   90.00
_cell.angle_gamma   90.00
#
_symmetry.space_group_name_H-M   'P 1'
#
loop_
_entity.id
_entity.type
_entity.pdbx_description
1 polymer ?
#
loop_
_entity_poly.entity_id
_entity_poly.type
_entity_poly.pdbx_seq_one_letter_code
_entity_poly.pdbx_strand_id
1 'polypeptide(L)'
;MLQDALGDVVFAQLPDVGTVIGSQDECGALESVKAASELFSPVSGKVVEKNSAVEESPGLINQSCYDKGWLFKLELADASELEKLMDEKTYEDFCKTDAH
;
A
#
# COMPACT_ATOMS: atom_id res chain seq x y z
N MET A 1 -6.20 9.97 6.83
CA MET A 1 -5.58 8.69 6.38
C MET A 1 -5.18 8.85 4.92
N LEU A 2 -4.21 8.10 4.38
CA LEU A 2 -3.70 8.28 3.01
C LEU A 2 -4.83 8.22 1.94
N GLN A 3 -5.88 7.40 2.17
CA GLN A 3 -7.06 7.34 1.32
C GLN A 3 -7.91 8.63 1.30
N ASP A 4 -7.96 9.39 2.40
CA ASP A 4 -8.67 10.68 2.44
C ASP A 4 -7.93 11.75 1.63
N ALA A 5 -6.60 11.64 1.56
CA ALA A 5 -5.75 12.55 0.82
C ALA A 5 -5.84 12.30 -0.70
N LEU A 6 -5.98 11.03 -1.13
CA LEU A 6 -6.11 10.66 -2.53
C LEU A 6 -7.50 10.97 -3.11
N GLY A 7 -8.58 10.76 -2.33
CA GLY A 7 -9.95 10.79 -2.86
C GLY A 7 -10.33 9.48 -3.58
N ASP A 8 -11.34 9.52 -4.44
CA ASP A 8 -11.85 8.31 -5.13
C ASP A 8 -10.78 7.74 -6.07
N VAL A 9 -10.28 6.54 -5.74
CA VAL A 9 -9.29 5.82 -6.55
C VAL A 9 -9.97 5.26 -7.78
N VAL A 10 -9.44 5.61 -8.95
CA VAL A 10 -9.99 5.22 -10.26
C VAL A 10 -9.12 4.20 -10.98
N PHE A 11 -7.86 4.06 -10.56
CA PHE A 11 -6.93 3.11 -11.14
C PHE A 11 -5.93 2.61 -10.09
N ALA A 12 -5.59 1.33 -10.16
CA ALA A 12 -4.60 0.69 -9.30
C ALA A 12 -3.71 -0.23 -10.13
N GLN A 13 -2.41 0.05 -10.12
CA GLN A 13 -1.38 -0.79 -10.72
C GLN A 13 -0.61 -1.50 -9.60
N LEU A 14 -0.70 -2.81 -9.58
CA LEU A 14 -0.07 -3.67 -8.57
C LEU A 14 1.12 -4.41 -9.16
N PRO A 15 2.11 -4.80 -8.34
CA PRO A 15 3.24 -5.58 -8.82
C PRO A 15 2.81 -7.00 -9.19
N ASP A 16 3.47 -7.58 -10.19
CA ASP A 16 3.18 -8.94 -10.62
C ASP A 16 3.68 -9.98 -9.61
N VAL A 17 2.93 -11.07 -9.48
CA VAL A 17 3.32 -12.21 -8.64
C VAL A 17 4.65 -12.78 -9.14
N GLY A 18 5.58 -12.97 -8.21
CA GLY A 18 6.95 -13.41 -8.49
C GLY A 18 7.98 -12.29 -8.54
N THR A 19 7.56 -11.03 -8.59
CA THR A 19 8.45 -9.86 -8.56
C THR A 19 9.17 -9.78 -7.21
N VAL A 20 10.48 -9.51 -7.25
CA VAL A 20 11.29 -9.24 -6.06
C VAL A 20 11.38 -7.73 -5.92
N ILE A 21 11.01 -7.21 -4.74
CA ILE A 21 10.94 -5.78 -4.43
C ILE A 21 11.82 -5.52 -3.22
N GLY A 22 12.65 -4.48 -3.27
CA GLY A 22 13.42 -4.00 -2.13
C GLY A 22 12.62 -3.10 -1.18
N SER A 23 13.12 -2.90 0.03
CA SER A 23 12.56 -1.85 0.91
C SER A 23 12.78 -0.48 0.25
N GLN A 24 11.76 0.37 0.28
CA GLN A 24 11.69 1.68 -0.38
C GLN A 24 11.66 1.65 -1.92
N ASP A 25 11.59 0.47 -2.54
CA ASP A 25 11.42 0.38 -4.00
C ASP A 25 9.97 0.67 -4.38
N GLU A 26 9.82 1.38 -5.51
CA GLU A 26 8.53 1.58 -6.15
C GLU A 26 7.99 0.22 -6.65
N CYS A 27 6.79 -0.13 -6.19
CA CYS A 27 6.15 -1.41 -6.48
C CYS A 27 4.84 -1.29 -7.26
N GLY A 28 4.34 -0.08 -7.46
CA GLY A 28 3.09 0.16 -8.16
C GLY A 28 2.65 1.61 -8.06
N ALA A 29 1.44 1.89 -8.52
CA ALA A 29 0.86 3.23 -8.47
C ALA A 29 -0.65 3.18 -8.27
N LEU A 30 -1.18 4.16 -7.55
CA LEU A 30 -2.60 4.41 -7.41
C LEU A 30 -2.92 5.77 -8.02
N GLU A 31 -3.95 5.83 -8.87
CA GLU A 31 -4.44 7.09 -9.40
C GLU A 31 -5.87 7.35 -8.93
N SER A 32 -6.11 8.58 -8.51
CA SER A 32 -7.43 9.12 -8.22
C SER A 32 -7.79 10.20 -9.22
N VAL A 33 -9.03 10.69 -9.14
CA VAL A 33 -9.47 11.86 -9.93
C VAL A 33 -8.65 13.13 -9.61
N LYS A 34 -7.95 13.16 -8.47
CA LYS A 34 -7.25 14.36 -7.97
C LYS A 34 -5.73 14.27 -8.03
N ALA A 35 -5.16 13.07 -7.88
CA ALA A 35 -3.72 12.88 -7.75
C ALA A 35 -3.31 11.46 -8.14
N ALA A 36 -2.04 11.30 -8.51
CA ALA A 36 -1.39 10.00 -8.59
C ALA A 36 -0.46 9.84 -7.37
N SER A 37 -0.40 8.64 -6.82
CA SER A 37 0.51 8.26 -5.75
C SER A 37 1.27 7.02 -6.15
N GLU A 38 2.59 7.11 -6.10
CA GLU A 38 3.49 5.97 -6.20
C GLU A 38 3.37 5.12 -4.93
N LEU A 39 3.41 3.80 -5.09
CA LEU A 39 3.45 2.84 -4.00
C LEU A 39 4.88 2.41 -3.77
N PHE A 40 5.36 2.55 -2.55
CA PHE A 40 6.67 2.09 -2.13
C PHE A 40 6.54 0.91 -1.17
N SER A 41 7.36 -0.12 -1.35
CA SER A 41 7.36 -1.25 -0.44
C SER A 41 8.04 -0.88 0.88
N PRO A 42 7.40 -1.08 2.05
CA PRO A 42 8.04 -0.80 3.33
C PRO A 42 9.19 -1.77 3.64
N VAL A 43 9.15 -2.96 3.07
CA VAL A 43 10.05 -4.08 3.36
C VAL A 43 10.46 -4.80 2.07
N SER A 44 11.60 -5.48 2.13
CA SER A 44 12.10 -6.30 1.03
C SER A 44 11.44 -7.68 1.02
N GLY A 45 11.19 -8.21 -0.17
CA GLY A 45 10.56 -9.51 -0.32
C GLY A 45 10.12 -9.85 -1.73
N LYS A 46 9.37 -10.95 -1.85
CA LYS A 46 8.83 -11.43 -3.12
C LYS A 46 7.31 -11.40 -3.11
N VAL A 47 6.70 -10.87 -4.16
CA VAL A 47 5.24 -10.84 -4.30
C VAL A 47 4.72 -12.26 -4.48
N VAL A 48 3.86 -12.70 -3.56
CA VAL A 48 3.24 -14.04 -3.61
C VAL A 48 1.80 -13.99 -4.11
N GLU A 49 1.13 -12.84 -3.95
CA GLU A 49 -0.26 -12.67 -4.34
C GLU A 49 -0.54 -11.19 -4.61
N LYS A 50 -1.34 -10.88 -5.64
CA LYS A 50 -1.86 -9.54 -5.90
C LYS A 50 -3.38 -9.54 -5.90
N ASN A 51 -4.01 -8.45 -5.49
CA ASN A 51 -5.45 -8.35 -5.44
C ASN A 51 -6.04 -7.87 -6.77
N SER A 52 -6.29 -8.81 -7.69
CA SER A 52 -6.90 -8.47 -8.97
C SER A 52 -8.30 -7.86 -8.86
N ALA A 53 -9.03 -8.07 -7.75
CA ALA A 53 -10.32 -7.40 -7.55
C ALA A 53 -10.16 -5.89 -7.34
N VAL A 54 -9.02 -5.44 -6.82
CA VAL A 54 -8.69 -4.01 -6.71
C VAL A 54 -8.27 -3.44 -8.07
N GLU A 55 -7.58 -4.21 -8.92
CA GLU A 55 -7.28 -3.79 -10.30
C GLU A 55 -8.58 -3.62 -11.12
N GLU A 56 -9.57 -4.52 -10.94
CA GLU A 56 -10.87 -4.44 -11.61
C GLU A 56 -11.83 -3.43 -10.97
N SER A 57 -11.74 -3.24 -9.64
CA SER A 57 -12.59 -2.32 -8.88
C SER A 57 -11.76 -1.51 -7.87
N PRO A 58 -11.05 -0.45 -8.32
CA PRO A 58 -10.17 0.34 -7.47
C PRO A 58 -10.89 1.02 -6.30
N GLY A 59 -12.20 1.27 -6.42
CA GLY A 59 -13.03 1.81 -5.34
C GLY A 59 -13.11 0.93 -4.09
N LEU A 60 -12.68 -0.34 -4.16
CA LEU A 60 -12.53 -1.20 -2.97
C LEU A 60 -11.49 -0.65 -1.99
N ILE A 61 -10.46 0.05 -2.48
CA ILE A 61 -9.45 0.71 -1.64
C ILE A 61 -10.13 1.76 -0.75
N ASN A 62 -11.04 2.56 -1.31
CA ASN A 62 -11.76 3.58 -0.56
C ASN A 62 -12.77 2.97 0.44
N GLN A 63 -13.43 1.87 0.08
CA GLN A 63 -14.47 1.27 0.92
C GLN A 63 -13.91 0.41 2.08
N SER A 64 -12.79 -0.27 1.86
CA SER A 64 -12.29 -1.29 2.79
C SER A 64 -10.78 -1.52 2.61
N CYS A 65 -9.98 -0.48 2.86
CA CYS A 65 -8.52 -0.51 2.68
C CYS A 65 -7.80 -1.65 3.42
N TYR A 66 -8.32 -2.12 4.57
CA TYR A 66 -7.71 -3.20 5.35
C TYR A 66 -8.25 -4.60 5.06
N ASP A 67 -9.50 -4.74 4.57
CA ASP A 67 -10.09 -6.08 4.35
C ASP A 67 -10.15 -6.44 2.86
N LYS A 68 -10.96 -5.72 2.07
CA LYS A 68 -11.19 -6.07 0.65
C LYS A 68 -10.28 -5.32 -0.31
N GLY A 69 -9.73 -4.20 0.13
CA GLY A 69 -8.86 -3.28 -0.60
C GLY A 69 -7.37 -3.51 -0.37
N TRP A 70 -6.96 -4.66 0.18
CA TRP A 70 -5.55 -5.03 0.28
C TRP A 70 -4.91 -5.04 -1.11
N LEU A 71 -3.64 -4.62 -1.21
CA LEU A 71 -2.98 -4.44 -2.50
C LEU A 71 -2.29 -5.73 -2.97
N PHE A 72 -1.27 -6.17 -2.24
CA PHE A 72 -0.53 -7.39 -2.54
C PHE A 72 -0.02 -8.03 -1.25
N LYS A 73 0.37 -9.31 -1.33
CA LYS A 73 1.05 -10.05 -0.26
C LYS A 73 2.49 -10.29 -0.65
N LEU A 74 3.38 -10.11 0.32
CA LEU A 74 4.81 -10.24 0.15
C LEU A 74 5.33 -11.34 1.09
N GLU A 75 6.16 -12.23 0.56
CA GLU A 75 7.03 -13.09 1.35
C GLU A 75 8.28 -12.29 1.75
N LEU A 76 8.44 -12.06 3.05
CA LEU A 76 9.52 -11.23 3.59
C LEU A 76 10.88 -11.88 3.34
N ALA A 77 11.81 -11.10 2.78
CA ALA A 77 13.21 -11.51 2.68
C ALA A 77 13.94 -11.37 4.03
N ASP A 78 13.58 -10.36 4.82
CA ASP A 78 14.14 -10.10 6.16
C ASP A 78 13.04 -9.62 7.12
N ALA A 79 12.72 -10.45 8.13
CA ALA A 79 11.71 -10.13 9.12
C ALA A 79 12.13 -9.01 10.09
N SER A 80 13.44 -8.72 10.22
CA SER A 80 13.93 -7.64 11.08
C SER A 80 13.57 -6.24 10.56
N GLU A 81 13.22 -6.13 9.28
CA GLU A 81 12.75 -4.86 8.71
C GLU A 81 11.40 -4.42 9.29
N LEU A 82 10.60 -5.36 9.81
CA LEU A 82 9.35 -5.05 10.51
C LEU A 82 9.59 -4.26 11.80
N GLU A 83 10.73 -4.47 12.47
CA GLU A 83 11.08 -3.73 13.70
C GLU A 83 11.34 -2.25 13.45
N LYS A 84 11.59 -1.86 12.19
CA LYS A 84 11.80 -0.46 11.78
C LYS A 84 10.48 0.26 11.48
N LEU A 85 9.38 -0.48 11.39
CA LEU A 85 8.06 0.10 11.10
C LEU A 85 7.41 0.62 12.37
N MET A 86 6.57 1.63 12.20
CA MET A 86 5.76 2.14 13.30
C MET A 86 4.71 1.09 13.71
N ASP A 87 4.55 0.90 15.01
CA ASP A 87 3.39 0.18 15.52
C ASP A 87 2.12 1.03 15.37
N GLU A 88 0.96 0.39 15.54
CA GLU A 88 -0.36 1.03 15.39
C GLU A 88 -0.48 2.31 16.23
N LYS A 89 -0.01 2.27 17.48
CA LYS A 89 -0.09 3.40 18.41
C LYS A 89 0.79 4.56 17.96
N THR A 90 2.02 4.26 17.55
CA THR A 90 2.98 5.25 17.04
C THR A 90 2.46 5.89 15.76
N TYR A 91 1.85 5.10 14.87
CA TYR A 91 1.26 5.61 13.64
C TYR A 91 0.01 6.47 13.89
N GLU A 92 -0.86 6.11 14.84
CA GLU A 92 -1.98 6.95 15.24
C GLU A 92 -1.51 8.32 15.75
N ASP A 93 -0.50 8.34 16.61
CA ASP A 93 0.04 9.58 17.17
C ASP A 93 0.71 10.42 16.08
N PHE A 94 1.45 9.78 15.17
CA PHE A 94 2.03 10.43 13.99
C PHE A 94 0.95 11.09 13.12
N CYS A 95 -0.13 10.36 12.79
CA CYS A 95 -1.26 10.90 12.01
C CYS A 95 -1.99 12.06 12.71
N LYS A 96 -2.04 12.08 14.05
CA LYS A 96 -2.61 13.19 14.83
C LYS A 96 -1.71 14.44 14.80
N THR A 97 -0.38 14.24 14.74
CA THR A 97 0.59 15.35 14.69
C THR A 97 0.86 15.89 13.29
N ASP A 98 0.73 15.05 12.26
CA ASP A 98 1.02 15.40 10.85
C ASP A 98 -0.22 15.91 10.10
N ALA A 99 -1.32 16.18 10.83
CA ALA A 99 -2.42 17.01 10.35
C ALA A 99 -2.01 18.49 10.39
N HIS A 100 -1.11 18.89 9.49
CA HIS A 100 -0.81 20.29 9.16
C HIS A 100 -1.02 20.55 7.67
#